data_AF-A0A353RE61-F1
#
_entry.id   AF-A0A353RE61-F1
#
_cell.length_a   1.000
_cell.length_b   1.000
_cell.length_c   1.000
_cell.angle_alpha   90.00
_cell.angle_beta   90.00
_cell.angle_gamma   90.00
#
_symmetry.space_group_name_H-M   'P 1'
#
loop_
_entity.id
_entity.type
_entity.pdbx_description
1 polymer ?
#
loop_
_entity_poly.entity_id
_entity_poly.type
_entity_poly.pdbx_seq_one_letter_code
_entity_poly.pdbx_strand_id
1 'polypeptide(L)'
;GSLSKRLGLPEGTPMKCPVLEFCYKSDKLGDPMVNETHILAVGFATKEELDIIRGMALKINEILQKFFLSIHIELIDFKLEFGRYHGKIILADEISPDTCRFWDVHTHEKLDKDRFRRDLGGVEDAYREVMKRIGL
;
A
#
# COMPACT_ATOMS: atom_id res chain seq x y z
N GLY A 1 11.17 0.78 2.81
CA GLY A 1 10.38 1.86 2.19
C GLY A 1 10.61 3.20 2.88
N SER A 2 9.73 4.19 2.64
CA SER A 2 9.82 5.53 3.28
C SER A 2 9.69 5.46 4.81
N LEU A 3 8.84 4.58 5.34
CA LEU A 3 8.70 4.34 6.78
C LEU A 3 10.02 3.91 7.44
N SER A 4 10.72 2.95 6.85
CA SER A 4 12.03 2.46 7.32
C SER A 4 13.03 3.60 7.43
N LYS A 5 13.11 4.46 6.41
CA LYS A 5 13.98 5.66 6.40
C LYS A 5 13.55 6.68 7.46
N ARG A 6 12.24 6.94 7.59
CA ARG A 6 11.69 7.93 8.53
C ARG A 6 11.90 7.54 9.99
N LEU A 7 11.81 6.25 10.32
CA LEU A 7 11.97 5.76 11.69
C LEU A 7 13.37 5.21 12.01
N GLY A 8 14.27 5.16 11.03
CA GLY A 8 15.61 4.60 11.21
C GLY A 8 15.61 3.08 11.47
N LEU A 9 14.64 2.36 10.92
CA LEU A 9 14.49 0.91 11.09
C LEU A 9 14.99 0.15 9.86
N PRO A 10 15.63 -1.02 10.02
CA PRO A 10 15.93 -1.90 8.90
C PRO A 10 14.66 -2.31 8.11
N GLU A 11 14.76 -2.43 6.78
CA GLU A 11 13.66 -2.98 5.99
C GLU A 11 13.37 -4.43 6.39
N GLY A 12 12.08 -4.80 6.42
CA GLY A 12 11.66 -6.13 6.90
C GLY A 12 11.53 -6.24 8.42
N THR A 13 11.79 -5.17 9.19
CA THR A 13 11.52 -5.15 10.63
C THR A 13 10.02 -5.43 10.88
N PRO A 14 9.67 -6.48 11.65
CA PRO A 14 8.28 -6.81 11.93
C PRO A 14 7.60 -5.71 12.76
N MET A 15 6.42 -5.27 12.32
CA MET A 15 5.60 -4.33 13.08
C MET A 15 4.69 -5.10 14.05
N LYS A 16 4.48 -4.55 15.25
CA LYS A 16 3.60 -5.15 16.27
C LYS A 16 2.11 -5.08 15.89
N CYS A 17 1.76 -4.18 14.99
CA CYS A 17 0.42 -4.01 14.43
C CYS A 17 0.52 -3.38 13.03
N PRO A 18 -0.54 -3.48 12.20
CA PRO A 18 -0.60 -2.75 10.94
C PRO A 18 -0.49 -1.23 11.17
N VAL A 19 0.34 -0.57 10.36
CA VAL A 19 0.51 0.89 10.39
C VAL A 19 -0.35 1.49 9.27
N LEU A 20 -1.20 2.45 9.60
CA LEU A 20 -2.01 3.20 8.64
C LEU A 20 -1.52 4.64 8.59
N GLU A 21 -1.17 5.10 7.39
CA GLU A 21 -0.71 6.46 7.13
C GLU A 21 -1.59 7.12 6.08
N PHE A 22 -1.81 8.42 6.23
CA PHE A 22 -2.42 9.24 5.18
C PHE A 22 -1.34 10.07 4.49
N CYS A 23 -1.41 10.13 3.17
CA CYS A 23 -0.57 11.01 2.36
C CYS A 23 -1.47 11.97 1.58
N TYR A 24 -1.07 13.23 1.50
CA TYR A 24 -1.78 14.21 0.70
C TYR A 24 -1.35 14.07 -0.77
N LYS A 25 -2.23 13.53 -1.62
CA LYS A 25 -1.95 13.32 -3.05
C LYS A 25 -1.70 14.65 -3.76
N SER A 26 -0.43 14.96 -3.99
CA SER A 26 0.03 16.17 -4.65
C SER A 26 1.46 16.00 -5.13
N ASP A 27 1.62 15.73 -6.44
CA ASP A 27 2.93 15.57 -7.08
C ASP A 27 3.84 16.79 -6.84
N LYS A 28 3.27 18.00 -6.87
CA LYS A 28 3.99 19.26 -6.60
C LYS A 28 4.62 19.29 -5.21
N LEU A 29 3.99 18.67 -4.22
CA LEU A 29 4.46 18.64 -2.84
C LEU A 29 5.18 17.32 -2.50
N GLY A 30 5.26 16.38 -3.44
CA GLY A 30 5.87 15.07 -3.24
C GLY A 30 5.11 14.18 -2.27
N ASP A 31 3.78 14.23 -2.31
CA ASP A 31 2.87 13.39 -1.50
C ASP A 31 3.18 13.36 0.01
N PRO A 32 3.18 14.52 0.69
CA PRO A 32 3.60 14.58 2.08
C PRO A 32 2.66 13.77 2.98
N MET A 33 3.24 13.12 4.00
CA MET A 33 2.46 12.47 5.05
C MET A 33 1.66 13.52 5.82
N VAL A 34 0.38 13.23 6.06
CA VAL A 34 -0.52 14.06 6.85
C VAL A 34 -1.17 13.22 7.94
N ASN A 35 -1.57 13.86 9.03
CA ASN A 35 -2.35 13.21 10.08
C ASN A 35 -3.84 13.51 9.88
N GLU A 36 -4.68 12.88 10.70
CA GLU A 36 -6.13 13.08 10.67
C GLU A 36 -6.53 14.54 10.93
N THR A 37 -5.83 15.25 11.83
CA THR A 37 -6.18 16.62 12.17
C THR A 37 -5.89 17.59 11.03
N HIS A 38 -4.85 17.37 10.22
CA HIS A 38 -4.62 18.12 8.99
C HIS A 38 -5.77 17.94 8.00
N ILE A 39 -6.22 16.68 7.81
CA ILE A 39 -7.30 16.34 6.89
C ILE A 39 -8.61 17.03 7.30
N LEU A 40 -8.95 16.96 8.59
CA LEU A 40 -10.15 17.58 9.15
C LEU A 40 -10.09 19.11 9.11
N ALA A 41 -8.95 19.70 9.49
CA ALA A 41 -8.79 21.15 9.55
C ALA A 41 -8.88 21.82 8.17
N VAL A 42 -8.39 21.16 7.13
CA VAL A 42 -8.48 21.64 5.73
C VAL A 42 -9.81 21.25 5.08
N GLY A 43 -10.52 20.28 5.64
CA GLY A 43 -11.82 19.84 5.12
C GLY A 43 -11.73 18.90 3.92
N PHE A 44 -10.65 18.11 3.79
CA PHE A 44 -10.52 17.13 2.70
C PHE A 44 -11.49 15.94 2.86
N ALA A 45 -11.77 15.54 4.10
CA ALA A 45 -12.73 14.50 4.45
C ALA A 45 -13.37 14.78 5.82
N THR A 46 -14.57 14.25 6.04
CA THR A 46 -15.21 14.29 7.37
C THR A 46 -14.67 13.17 8.27
N LYS A 47 -14.98 13.25 9.56
CA LYS A 47 -14.61 12.22 10.53
C LYS A 47 -15.24 10.87 10.18
N GLU A 48 -16.51 10.88 9.77
CA GLU A 48 -17.25 9.69 9.37
C GLU A 48 -16.63 9.02 8.14
N GLU A 49 -16.22 9.82 7.14
CA GLU A 49 -15.54 9.31 5.95
C GLU A 49 -14.19 8.70 6.29
N LEU A 50 -13.41 9.35 7.17
CA LEU A 50 -12.12 8.84 7.63
C LEU A 50 -12.25 7.51 8.38
N ASP A 51 -13.29 7.36 9.20
CA ASP A 51 -13.55 6.13 9.92
C ASP A 51 -13.96 5.00 8.96
N ILE A 52 -14.74 5.30 7.92
CA ILE A 52 -15.06 4.35 6.83
C ILE A 52 -13.80 3.95 6.06
N ILE A 53 -12.98 4.91 5.64
CA ILE A 53 -11.73 4.68 4.92
C ILE A 53 -10.80 3.78 5.73
N ARG A 54 -10.62 4.08 7.02
CA ARG A 54 -9.82 3.26 7.95
C ARG A 54 -10.35 1.83 8.04
N GLY A 55 -11.66 1.67 8.25
CA GLY A 55 -12.29 0.37 8.35
C GLY A 55 -12.12 -0.46 7.08
N MET A 56 -12.30 0.16 5.91
CA MET A 56 -12.07 -0.48 4.61
C MET A 56 -10.60 -0.85 4.41
N ALA A 57 -9.66 0.06 4.67
CA ALA A 57 -8.23 -0.18 4.48
C ALA A 57 -7.72 -1.35 5.32
N LEU A 58 -8.10 -1.43 6.60
CA LEU A 58 -7.72 -2.54 7.48
C LEU A 58 -8.34 -3.87 7.04
N LYS A 59 -9.61 -3.86 6.62
CA LYS A 59 -10.27 -5.06 6.07
C LYS A 59 -9.62 -5.53 4.77
N ILE A 60 -9.26 -4.61 3.88
CA ILE A 60 -8.53 -4.90 2.65
C ILE A 60 -7.17 -5.51 2.99
N ASN A 61 -6.44 -4.94 3.96
CA ASN A 61 -5.17 -5.51 4.43
C ASN A 61 -5.34 -6.97 4.85
N GLU A 62 -6.33 -7.29 5.68
CA GLU A 62 -6.57 -8.67 6.13
C GLU A 62 -6.86 -9.63 4.96
N ILE A 63 -7.66 -9.20 3.98
CA ILE A 63 -8.01 -10.01 2.81
C ILE A 63 -6.77 -10.24 1.94
N LEU A 64 -6.05 -9.17 1.60
CA LEU A 64 -4.90 -9.25 0.70
C LEU A 64 -3.73 -9.98 1.35
N GLN A 65 -3.45 -9.77 2.64
CA GLN A 65 -2.40 -10.53 3.35
C GLN A 65 -2.68 -12.03 3.32
N LYS A 66 -3.91 -12.46 3.61
CA LYS A 66 -4.28 -13.88 3.55
C LYS A 66 -4.16 -14.44 2.14
N PHE A 67 -4.62 -13.69 1.15
CA PHE A 67 -4.58 -14.09 -0.25
C PHE A 67 -3.16 -14.22 -0.79
N PHE A 68 -2.31 -13.19 -0.62
CA PHE A 68 -0.94 -13.23 -1.14
C PHE A 68 -0.09 -14.27 -0.42
N LEU A 69 -0.30 -14.46 0.89
CA LEU A 69 0.42 -15.48 1.65
C LEU A 69 0.10 -16.90 1.14
N SER A 70 -1.14 -17.17 0.72
CA SER A 70 -1.53 -18.49 0.19
C SER A 70 -0.88 -18.83 -1.16
N ILE A 71 -0.32 -17.83 -1.84
CA ILE A 71 0.44 -17.97 -3.10
C ILE A 71 1.92 -17.60 -2.92
N HIS A 72 2.43 -17.73 -1.70
CA HIS A 72 3.84 -17.54 -1.35
C HIS A 72 4.38 -16.13 -1.63
N ILE A 73 3.54 -15.11 -1.47
CA ILE A 73 3.93 -13.69 -1.52
C ILE A 73 3.65 -13.04 -0.15
N GLU A 74 4.65 -12.36 0.40
CA GLU A 74 4.51 -11.43 1.52
C GLU A 74 4.00 -10.07 1.01
N LEU A 75 2.83 -9.65 1.48
CA LEU A 75 2.35 -8.28 1.29
C LEU A 75 2.97 -7.38 2.36
N ILE A 76 4.00 -6.61 1.98
CA ILE A 76 4.80 -5.79 2.90
C ILE A 76 4.07 -4.50 3.26
N ASP A 77 3.59 -3.78 2.26
CA ASP A 77 2.74 -2.59 2.39
C ASP A 77 2.00 -2.34 1.06
N PHE A 78 0.98 -1.48 1.09
CA PHE A 78 0.26 -1.05 -0.11
C PHE A 78 -0.40 0.32 0.07
N LYS A 79 -0.69 0.98 -1.06
CA LYS A 79 -1.40 2.26 -1.13
C LYS A 79 -2.81 2.03 -1.70
N LEU A 80 -3.81 2.66 -1.10
CA LEU A 80 -5.17 2.71 -1.62
C LEU A 80 -5.57 4.16 -1.88
N GLU A 81 -6.44 4.36 -2.86
CA GLU A 81 -7.13 5.63 -3.08
C GLU A 81 -8.64 5.40 -3.00
N PHE A 82 -9.34 6.35 -2.38
CA PHE A 82 -10.78 6.29 -2.16
C PHE A 82 -11.45 7.48 -2.83
N GLY A 83 -12.66 7.27 -3.33
CA GLY A 83 -13.48 8.31 -3.96
C GLY A 83 -14.89 8.34 -3.38
N ARG A 84 -15.63 9.39 -3.73
CA ARG A 84 -17.07 9.50 -3.46
C ARG A 84 -17.85 9.11 -4.70
N TYR A 85 -18.79 8.18 -4.56
CA TYR A 85 -19.75 7.84 -5.59
C TYR A 85 -21.15 7.80 -4.98
N HIS A 86 -22.06 8.65 -5.46
CA HIS A 86 -23.40 8.86 -4.88
C HIS A 86 -23.37 9.10 -3.36
N GLY A 87 -22.43 9.94 -2.90
CA GLY A 87 -22.27 10.28 -1.49
C GLY A 87 -21.68 9.16 -0.61
N LYS A 88 -21.26 8.03 -1.20
CA LYS A 88 -20.64 6.92 -0.48
C LYS A 88 -19.15 6.84 -0.79
N ILE A 89 -18.37 6.50 0.23
CA ILE A 89 -16.96 6.17 0.07
C ILE A 89 -16.84 4.81 -0.63
N ILE A 90 -16.04 4.78 -1.69
CA ILE A 90 -15.68 3.57 -2.42
C ILE A 90 -14.16 3.47 -2.57
N LEU A 91 -13.66 2.24 -2.61
CA LEU A 91 -12.30 1.97 -3.08
C LEU A 91 -12.24 2.23 -4.60
N ALA A 92 -11.16 2.88 -5.06
CA ALA A 92 -10.94 3.21 -6.46
C ALA A 92 -9.48 2.91 -6.86
N ASP A 93 -8.99 3.58 -7.91
CA ASP A 93 -7.63 3.45 -8.46
C ASP A 93 -7.26 1.98 -8.74
N GLU A 94 -6.06 1.55 -8.37
CA GLU A 94 -5.54 0.22 -8.69
C GLU A 94 -4.87 -0.47 -7.50
N ILE A 95 -4.87 -1.81 -7.54
CA ILE A 95 -4.08 -2.68 -6.67
C ILE A 95 -3.20 -3.52 -7.60
N SER A 96 -1.91 -3.19 -7.62
CA SER A 96 -0.94 -3.73 -8.58
C SER A 96 0.45 -3.85 -7.91
N PRO A 97 1.45 -4.49 -8.54
CA PRO A 97 2.83 -4.42 -8.06
C PRO A 97 3.43 -2.99 -8.13
N ASP A 98 2.69 -2.04 -8.69
CA ASP A 98 3.03 -0.61 -8.73
C ASP A 98 2.62 0.10 -7.43
N THR A 99 1.46 -0.29 -6.86
CA THR A 99 0.89 0.26 -5.62
C THR A 99 1.09 -0.60 -4.38
N CYS A 100 1.60 -1.82 -4.53
CA CYS A 100 1.90 -2.77 -3.47
C CYS A 100 3.39 -3.09 -3.42
N ARG A 101 3.90 -3.45 -2.23
CA ARG A 101 5.21 -4.11 -2.08
C ARG A 101 5.02 -5.59 -1.82
N PHE A 102 5.60 -6.41 -2.68
CA PHE A 102 5.46 -7.86 -2.71
C PHE A 102 6.83 -8.49 -2.60
N TRP A 103 7.08 -9.28 -1.57
CA TRP A 103 8.29 -10.08 -1.47
C TRP A 103 7.96 -11.56 -1.59
N ASP A 104 8.80 -12.33 -2.26
CA ASP A 104 8.68 -13.78 -2.27
C ASP A 104 8.95 -14.35 -0.87
N VAL A 105 8.07 -15.22 -0.38
CA VAL A 105 8.15 -15.77 1.00
C VAL A 105 9.43 -16.57 1.24
N HIS A 106 10.01 -17.19 0.21
CA HIS A 106 11.14 -18.10 0.36
C HIS A 106 12.49 -17.40 0.18
N THR A 107 12.55 -16.44 -0.73
CA THR A 107 13.79 -15.78 -1.16
C THR A 107 13.89 -14.33 -0.69
N HIS A 108 12.77 -13.74 -0.24
CA HIS A 108 12.61 -12.30 -0.03
C HIS A 108 12.94 -11.45 -1.26
N GLU A 109 12.88 -12.05 -2.46
CA GLU A 109 12.99 -11.31 -3.72
C GLU A 109 11.85 -10.30 -3.84
N LYS A 110 12.17 -9.07 -4.28
CA LYS A 110 11.16 -8.04 -4.54
C LYS A 110 10.46 -8.32 -5.86
N LEU A 111 9.14 -8.41 -5.82
CA LEU A 111 8.26 -8.68 -6.97
C LEU A 111 7.42 -7.46 -7.36
N ASP A 112 7.94 -6.26 -7.08
CA ASP A 112 7.19 -4.99 -7.17
C ASP A 112 8.02 -3.85 -7.77
N LYS A 113 7.43 -2.65 -7.86
CA LYS A 113 8.07 -1.44 -8.42
C LYS A 113 9.38 -1.03 -7.74
N ASP A 114 9.70 -1.49 -6.53
CA ASP A 114 11.01 -1.25 -5.92
C ASP A 114 12.16 -1.81 -6.77
N ARG A 115 11.90 -2.81 -7.63
CA ARG A 115 12.89 -3.25 -8.63
C ARG A 115 13.30 -2.14 -9.60
N PHE A 116 12.33 -1.34 -10.04
CA PHE A 116 12.61 -0.15 -10.85
C PHE A 116 13.24 0.96 -10.01
N ARG A 117 12.67 1.27 -8.83
CA ARG A 117 13.13 2.37 -7.97
C ARG A 117 14.58 2.21 -7.47
N ARG A 118 15.12 0.99 -7.51
CA ARG A 118 16.45 0.63 -7.00
C ARG A 118 17.34 -0.04 -8.05
N ASP A 119 16.98 0.07 -9.33
CA ASP A 119 17.76 -0.47 -10.46
C ASP A 119 18.13 -1.96 -10.33
N LEU A 120 17.21 -2.80 -9.82
CA LEU A 120 17.42 -4.24 -9.60
C LEU A 120 17.18 -5.11 -10.85
N GLY A 121 16.76 -4.49 -11.97
CA GLY A 121 16.39 -5.20 -13.20
C GLY A 121 15.14 -6.08 -13.07
N GLY A 122 14.73 -6.77 -14.14
CA GLY A 122 13.68 -7.80 -14.10
C GLY A 122 12.28 -7.32 -13.66
N VAL A 123 11.92 -6.06 -13.94
CA VAL A 123 10.65 -5.47 -13.50
C VAL A 123 9.46 -6.20 -14.15
N GLU A 124 9.48 -6.38 -15.47
CA GLU A 124 8.42 -7.08 -16.18
C GLU A 124 8.30 -8.55 -15.75
N ASP A 125 9.42 -9.23 -15.54
CA ASP A 125 9.46 -10.63 -15.09
C ASP A 125 8.84 -10.78 -13.70
N ALA A 126 9.16 -9.88 -12.78
CA ALA A 126 8.53 -9.82 -11.46
C ALA A 126 7.01 -9.65 -11.56
N TYR A 127 6.54 -8.77 -12.45
CA TYR A 127 5.10 -8.53 -12.62
C TYR A 127 4.40 -9.74 -13.24
N ARG A 128 5.04 -10.40 -14.23
CA ARG A 128 4.57 -11.65 -14.81
C ARG A 128 4.51 -12.78 -13.78
N GLU A 129 5.47 -12.84 -12.87
CA GLU A 129 5.47 -13.83 -11.80
C GLU A 129 4.31 -13.59 -10.82
N VAL A 130 4.05 -12.33 -10.43
CA VAL A 130 2.86 -12.01 -9.63
C VAL A 130 1.58 -12.39 -10.38
N MET A 131 1.46 -12.02 -11.67
CA MET A 131 0.31 -12.34 -12.53
C MET A 131 0.04 -13.85 -12.59
N LYS A 132 1.10 -14.64 -12.83
CA LYS A 132 1.04 -16.10 -12.85
C LYS A 132 0.58 -16.68 -11.51
N ARG A 133 1.09 -16.17 -10.38
CA ARG A 133 0.72 -16.68 -9.04
C ARG A 133 -0.72 -16.32 -8.64
N ILE A 134 -1.25 -15.20 -9.12
CA ILE A 134 -2.67 -14.85 -8.94
C ILE A 134 -3.60 -15.55 -9.95
N GLY A 135 -3.05 -16.32 -10.89
CA GLY A 135 -3.80 -17.14 -11.85
C GLY A 135 -4.27 -16.40 -13.10
N LEU A 136 -3.56 -15.36 -13.54
CA LEU A 136 -3.80 -14.60 -14.76
C LEU A 136 -2.77 -14.92 -15.87
#